data_AF-A0A9X5F749-F1
#
_entry.id   AF-A0A9X5F749-F1
#
_cell.length_a   1.000
_cell.length_b   1.000
_cell.length_c   1.000
_cell.angle_alpha   90.00
_cell.angle_beta   90.00
_cell.angle_gamma   90.00
#
_symmetry.space_group_name_H-M   'P 1'
#
loop_
_entity.id
_entity.type
_entity.pdbx_description
1 polymer ?
#
loop_
_entity_poly.entity_id
_entity_poly.type
_entity_poly.pdbx_seq_one_letter_code
_entity_poly.pdbx_strand_id
1 'polypeptide(L)' 'MALTVRTETVKQMRQHRDNGHKVRKAPVNAVPASWKLTPQQQAFIDVFAEDEPKKQ' A
#
# COMPACT_ATOMS: atom_id res chain seq x y z
N MET A 1 24.91 -7.55 23.99
CA MET A 1 23.80 -8.51 23.99
C MET A 1 23.47 -8.83 22.54
N ALA A 2 23.71 -10.05 22.08
CA ALA A 2 23.49 -10.43 20.69
C ALA A 2 22.06 -10.94 20.50
N LEU A 3 21.25 -10.22 19.71
CA LEU A 3 19.90 -10.64 19.35
C LEU A 3 19.99 -11.54 18.11
N THR A 4 20.00 -12.86 18.33
CA THR A 4 19.82 -13.84 17.26
C THR A 4 18.39 -13.76 16.75
N VAL A 5 18.20 -13.09 15.61
CA VAL A 5 16.94 -13.08 14.85
C VAL A 5 16.72 -14.47 14.28
N ARG A 6 15.68 -15.16 14.75
CA ARG A 6 15.23 -16.44 14.17
C ARG A 6 14.60 -16.11 12.82
N THR A 7 15.31 -16.38 11.73
CA THR A 7 14.75 -16.29 10.38
C THR A 7 13.84 -17.49 10.17
N GLU A 8 12.57 -17.33 10.50
CA GLU A 8 11.54 -18.32 10.18
C GLU A 8 11.35 -18.30 8.66
N THR A 9 11.79 -19.35 7.96
CA THR A 9 11.48 -19.55 6.56
C THR A 9 9.99 -19.89 6.46
N VAL A 10 9.15 -18.86 6.37
CA VAL A 10 7.72 -19.02 6.09
C VAL A 10 7.60 -19.77 4.78
N LYS A 11 7.18 -21.04 4.86
CA LYS A 11 6.81 -21.85 3.69
C LYS A 11 5.72 -21.08 2.96
N GLN A 12 6.05 -20.50 1.81
CA GLN A 12 5.08 -19.87 0.93
C GLN A 12 4.07 -20.94 0.52
N MET A 13 2.88 -20.93 1.14
CA MET A 13 1.76 -21.80 0.80
C MET A 13 1.11 -21.35 -0.51
N ARG A 14 1.89 -21.16 -1.57
CA ARG A 14 1.35 -20.76 -2.87
C ARG A 14 0.99 -22.00 -3.66
N GLN A 15 -0.27 -22.05 -4.09
CA GLN A 15 -0.75 -23.10 -4.97
C GLN A 15 -0.15 -22.92 -6.37
N HIS A 16 0.16 -24.01 -7.08
CA HIS A 16 0.78 -23.96 -8.41
C HIS A 16 0.01 -23.06 -9.40
N ARG A 17 -1.30 -22.92 -9.23
CA ARG A 17 -2.20 -22.08 -10.04
C ARG A 17 -2.03 -20.57 -9.82
N ASP A 18 -1.31 -20.17 -8.78
CA ASP A 18 -0.93 -18.78 -8.49
C ASP A 18 0.13 -18.26 -9.50
N ASN A 19 0.76 -19.16 -10.27
CA ASN A 19 1.61 -18.83 -11.43
C ASN A 19 0.82 -18.43 -12.68
N GLY A 20 -0.50 -18.30 -12.58
CA GLY A 20 -1.27 -17.59 -13.59
C GLY A 20 -0.82 -16.14 -13.59
N HIS A 21 0.18 -15.80 -14.41
CA HIS A 21 0.39 -14.47 -14.96
C HIS A 21 -0.87 -14.10 -15.75
N LYS A 22 -1.98 -13.88 -15.05
CA LYS A 22 -3.00 -12.98 -15.53
C LYS A 22 -2.25 -11.67 -15.55
N VAL A 23 -1.86 -11.24 -16.75
CA VAL A 23 -1.49 -9.86 -17.05
C VAL A 23 -2.40 -9.03 -16.16
N ARG A 24 -1.83 -8.47 -15.08
CA ARG A 24 -2.61 -7.68 -14.14
C ARG A 24 -3.12 -6.56 -15.02
N LYS A 25 -4.38 -6.62 -15.43
CA LYS A 25 -5.02 -5.50 -16.10
C LYS A 25 -4.71 -4.33 -15.17
N ALA A 26 -4.06 -3.30 -15.71
CA ALA A 26 -3.75 -2.11 -14.94
C ALA A 26 -5.03 -1.75 -14.16
N PRO A 27 -4.94 -1.49 -12.85
CA PRO A 27 -6.13 -1.24 -12.05
C PRO A 27 -6.99 -0.24 -12.79
N VAL A 28 -8.24 -0.62 -13.10
CA VAL A 28 -9.19 0.23 -13.82
C VAL A 28 -9.51 1.50 -13.03
N ASN A 29 -9.01 1.57 -11.79
CA ASN A 29 -9.25 2.59 -10.79
C ASN A 29 -8.10 3.62 -10.74
N ALA A 30 -7.28 3.71 -11.79
CA ALA A 30 -6.23 4.73 -11.84
C ALA A 30 -6.88 6.12 -11.92
N VAL A 31 -6.54 6.96 -10.96
CA VAL A 31 -6.95 8.37 -10.97
C VAL A 31 -6.38 9.03 -12.23
N PRO A 32 -7.19 9.74 -13.03
CA PRO A 32 -6.70 10.45 -14.21
C PRO A 32 -5.65 11.50 -13.82
N ALA A 33 -4.62 11.66 -14.65
CA ALA A 33 -3.58 12.67 -14.42
C ALA A 33 -4.12 14.12 -14.41
N SER A 34 -5.25 14.36 -15.10
CA SER A 34 -5.96 15.63 -15.11
C SER A 34 -6.83 15.87 -13.88
N TRP A 35 -6.99 14.90 -12.99
CA TRP A 35 -7.79 15.06 -11.79
C TRP A 35 -7.07 16.00 -10.82
N LYS A 36 -7.80 17.02 -10.36
CA LYS A 36 -7.31 18.02 -9.41
C LYS A 36 -8.33 18.14 -8.28
N LEU A 37 -7.83 18.25 -7.07
CA LEU A 37 -8.65 18.53 -5.91
C LEU A 37 -9.07 20.01 -5.92
N THR A 38 -10.31 20.26 -5.54
CA THR A 38 -10.74 21.64 -5.26
C THR A 38 -10.10 22.12 -3.96
N PRO A 39 -9.97 23.45 -3.74
CA PRO A 39 -9.45 23.98 -2.48
C PRO A 39 -10.19 23.46 -1.25
N GLN A 40 -11.52 23.28 -1.34
CA GLN A 40 -12.33 22.74 -0.25
C GLN A 40 -12.02 21.26 0.05
N GLN A 41 -11.81 20.44 -0.99
CA GLN A 41 -11.46 19.02 -0.82
C GLN A 41 -10.07 18.87 -0.20
N GLN A 42 -9.10 19.69 -0.62
CA GLN A 42 -7.78 19.71 -0.03
C GLN A 42 -7.85 20.12 1.45
N ALA A 43 -8.59 21.19 1.77
CA ALA A 43 -8.79 21.62 3.15
C ALA A 43 -9.43 20.52 4.03
N PHE A 44 -10.35 19.74 3.49
CA PHE A 44 -10.92 18.58 4.20
C PHE A 44 -9.85 17.51 4.47
N ILE A 45 -8.98 17.21 3.51
CA ILE A 45 -7.89 16.24 3.70
C ILE A 45 -6.90 16.74 4.76
N ASP A 46 -6.53 18.03 4.71
CA ASP A 46 -5.55 18.63 5.61
C ASP A 46 -6.01 18.58 7.08
N VAL A 47 -7.32 18.70 7.34
CA VAL A 47 -7.92 18.54 8.68
C VAL A 47 -7.63 17.16 9.30
N PHE A 48 -7.52 16.12 8.47
CA PHE A 48 -7.30 14.74 8.93
C PHE A 48 -5.85 14.25 8.71
N ALA A 49 -4.98 15.07 8.12
CA ALA A 49 -3.58 14.72 7.87
C ALA A 49 -2.68 14.89 9.11
N GLU A 50 -3.14 15.63 10.12
CA GLU A 50 -2.37 16.03 11.32
C GLU A 50 -2.44 15.04 12.51
N ASP A 51 -2.62 13.72 12.29
CA ASP A 51 -2.54 12.76 13.41
C ASP A 51 -1.94 11.38 13.05
N GLU A 52 -0.74 11.37 12.45
CA GLU A 52 0.18 10.24 12.61
C GLU A 52 1.37 10.70 13.47
N PRO A 53 1.37 10.45 14.80
CA PRO A 53 2.59 10.60 15.55
C PRO A 53 3.60 9.61 14.95
N LYS A 54 4.67 10.15 14.36
CA LYS A 54 5.87 9.38 14.00
C LYS A 54 6.27 8.58 15.21
N LYS A 55 5.91 7.29 15.21
CA LYS A 55 6.35 6.34 16.24
C LYS A 55 7.88 6.32 16.16
N GLN A 56 8.51 6.88 17.19
CA GLN A 56 9.94 6.75 17.46
C GLN A 56 10.30 5.29 17.75
#